data_AF-A0A973NSL8-F1
#
_entry.id   AF-A0A973NSL8-F1
#
_cell.length_a   1.000
_cell.length_b   1.000
_cell.length_c   1.000
_cell.angle_alpha   90.00
_cell.angle_beta   90.00
_cell.angle_gamma   90.00
#
_symmetry.space_group_name_H-M   'P 1'
#
loop_
_entity.id
_entity.type
_entity.pdbx_description
1 polymer ?
#
loop_
_entity_poly.entity_id
_entity_poly.type
_entity_poly.pdbx_seq_one_letter_code
_entity_poly.pdbx_strand_id
1 'polypeptide(L)'
;MLSRTDARARTLADLPPVISDSLLKLIALCDADPRPEKIDVGVGVFRDAVGNTPILKVMKEAEQRLVDTQTTKAYLGSAGDKRFAELLRPILLGHHASDERILGLQTPGGCGALRLGFELIATANPQARVLVGTPTWPNHPPIINSVRLQQIDYPYYERGQGAIRFEDMIAALEGAEPGDVALLHGCCHNPTGADLNEDQWREVVRVVCDRGLLPLIDIAYQGFGRGLDEDAFGVRLMLDACDEMIIAQSCDKNFSVYRDRVGSLFIKTGSVETSKTAMAHVHQRAREMWSMPPDHGAAAVHIILEDPELHARWRSELTAR
;
A
#
# COMPACT_ATOMS: atom_id res chain seq x y z
N MET A 1 -41.47 26.29 -30.50
CA MET A 1 -40.19 26.15 -31.23
C MET A 1 -39.19 25.58 -30.25
N LEU A 2 -39.05 24.26 -30.20
CA LEU A 2 -38.13 23.58 -29.28
C LEU A 2 -36.71 23.77 -29.84
N SER A 3 -35.86 24.53 -29.15
CA SER A 3 -34.46 24.64 -29.52
C SER A 3 -33.79 23.29 -29.27
N ARG A 4 -33.41 22.61 -30.36
CA ARG A 4 -32.42 21.54 -30.27
C ARG A 4 -31.12 22.18 -29.83
N THR A 5 -30.72 21.96 -28.58
CA THR A 5 -29.33 22.14 -28.18
C THR A 5 -28.49 21.11 -28.93
N ASP A 6 -27.72 21.58 -29.91
CA ASP A 6 -26.67 20.82 -30.61
C ASP A 6 -25.50 20.54 -29.64
N ALA A 7 -25.75 19.76 -28.59
CA ALA A 7 -24.69 19.22 -27.76
C ALA A 7 -24.02 18.10 -28.55
N ARG A 8 -22.91 18.42 -29.24
CA ARG A 8 -22.05 17.41 -29.87
C ARG A 8 -21.61 16.40 -28.80
N ALA A 9 -21.74 15.11 -29.10
CA ALA A 9 -21.27 14.04 -28.22
C ALA A 9 -19.77 14.20 -27.94
N ARG A 10 -19.38 14.08 -26.66
CA ARG A 10 -17.97 14.01 -26.27
C ARG A 10 -17.34 12.72 -26.76
N THR A 11 -16.09 12.80 -27.18
CA THR A 11 -15.29 11.72 -27.77
C THR A 11 -13.93 11.63 -27.08
N LEU A 12 -13.11 10.63 -27.44
CA LEU A 12 -11.72 10.54 -26.95
C LEU A 12 -10.88 11.77 -27.27
N ALA A 13 -11.24 12.54 -28.31
CA ALA A 13 -10.57 13.80 -28.65
C ALA A 13 -10.83 14.93 -27.64
N ASP A 14 -11.84 14.78 -26.77
CA ASP A 14 -12.22 15.77 -25.75
C ASP A 14 -11.64 15.43 -24.36
N LEU A 15 -10.72 14.46 -24.30
CA LEU A 15 -9.98 14.15 -23.08
C LEU A 15 -8.93 15.24 -22.82
N PRO A 16 -8.86 15.80 -21.60
CA PRO A 16 -7.81 16.75 -21.27
C PRO A 16 -6.44 16.05 -21.30
N PRO A 17 -5.36 16.78 -21.64
CA PRO A 17 -4.02 16.23 -21.55
C PRO A 17 -3.69 15.82 -20.11
N VAL A 18 -3.04 14.66 -19.96
CA VAL A 18 -2.58 14.19 -18.64
C VAL A 18 -1.26 14.87 -18.31
N ILE A 19 -1.21 15.53 -17.14
CA ILE A 19 0.04 16.01 -16.57
C ILE A 19 0.78 14.78 -16.02
N SER A 20 1.89 14.40 -16.66
CA SER A 20 2.69 13.25 -16.24
C SER A 20 3.29 13.47 -14.87
N ASP A 21 3.38 12.40 -14.07
CA ASP A 21 4.04 12.41 -12.76
C ASP A 21 5.47 12.98 -12.89
N SER A 22 5.78 13.95 -12.03
CA SER A 22 7.10 14.55 -11.90
C SER A 22 8.24 13.53 -11.77
N LEU A 23 8.00 12.38 -11.14
CA LEU A 23 8.95 11.27 -11.00
C LEU A 23 9.23 10.60 -12.34
N LEU A 24 8.20 10.28 -13.13
CA LEU A 24 8.39 9.67 -14.45
C LEU A 24 9.14 10.60 -15.40
N LYS A 25 8.87 11.90 -15.32
CA LYS A 25 9.62 12.92 -16.05
C LYS A 25 11.09 12.95 -15.61
N LEU A 26 11.36 12.85 -14.31
CA LEU A 26 12.73 12.85 -13.78
C LEU A 26 13.52 11.60 -14.23
N ILE A 27 12.87 10.42 -14.26
CA ILE A 27 13.47 9.18 -14.78
C ILE A 27 13.90 9.39 -16.24
N ALA A 28 12.99 9.89 -17.09
CA ALA A 28 13.29 10.12 -18.50
C ALA A 28 14.45 11.12 -18.70
N LEU A 29 14.52 12.17 -17.87
CA LEU A 29 15.63 13.13 -17.90
C LEU A 29 16.95 12.50 -17.45
N CYS A 30 16.93 11.68 -16.40
CA CYS A 30 18.12 11.00 -15.90
C CYS A 30 18.63 9.96 -16.92
N ASP A 31 17.73 9.17 -17.52
CA ASP A 31 18.07 8.17 -18.55
C ASP A 31 18.71 8.82 -19.79
N ALA A 32 18.17 9.97 -20.23
CA ALA A 32 18.66 10.71 -21.38
C ALA A 32 20.01 11.43 -21.14
N ASP A 33 20.44 11.56 -19.89
CA ASP A 33 21.70 12.23 -19.53
C ASP A 33 22.91 11.34 -19.89
N PRO A 34 23.81 11.77 -20.78
CA PRO A 34 24.93 10.93 -21.23
C PRO A 34 26.11 10.90 -20.25
N ARG A 35 26.09 11.70 -19.17
CA ARG A 35 27.21 11.80 -18.23
C ARG A 35 27.45 10.47 -17.50
N PRO A 36 28.66 9.88 -17.56
CA PRO A 36 28.95 8.61 -16.90
C PRO A 36 28.96 8.70 -15.37
N GLU A 37 29.16 9.89 -14.80
CA GLU A 37 29.19 10.17 -13.37
C GLU A 37 27.85 10.65 -12.78
N LYS A 38 26.74 10.54 -13.54
CA LYS A 38 25.41 10.93 -13.05
C LYS A 38 24.99 10.04 -11.87
N ILE A 39 24.35 10.64 -10.88
CA ILE A 39 23.79 9.95 -9.73
C ILE A 39 22.26 10.09 -9.79
N ASP A 40 21.57 8.97 -9.89
CA ASP A 40 20.10 8.92 -9.83
C ASP A 40 19.65 8.71 -8.39
N VAL A 41 19.11 9.77 -7.78
CA VAL A 41 18.47 9.77 -6.45
C VAL A 41 16.96 10.01 -6.55
N GLY A 42 16.36 9.82 -7.73
CA GLY A 42 14.94 10.07 -7.97
C GLY A 42 14.05 8.86 -7.66
N VAL A 43 14.42 7.68 -8.16
CA VAL A 43 13.59 6.47 -8.04
C VAL A 43 13.77 5.81 -6.68
N GLY A 44 12.66 5.55 -5.98
CA GLY A 44 12.61 4.81 -4.71
C GLY A 44 12.84 3.30 -4.86
N VAL A 45 13.98 2.91 -5.44
CA VAL A 45 14.50 1.53 -5.45
C VAL A 45 15.75 1.48 -4.56
N PHE A 46 15.91 0.39 -3.81
CA PHE A 46 17.16 0.15 -3.12
C PHE A 46 18.26 -0.08 -4.17
N ARG A 47 19.42 0.54 -3.97
CA ARG A 47 20.59 0.33 -4.81
C ARG A 47 21.80 -0.07 -3.97
N ASP A 48 22.61 -0.99 -4.48
CA ASP A 48 23.90 -1.34 -3.89
C ASP A 48 24.95 -0.23 -4.11
N ALA A 49 26.14 -0.41 -3.52
CA ALA A 49 27.24 0.57 -3.59
C ALA A 49 27.78 0.82 -5.01
N VAL A 50 27.39 0.00 -6.00
CA VAL A 50 27.77 0.16 -7.41
C VAL A 50 26.58 0.54 -8.31
N GLY A 51 25.42 0.85 -7.70
CA GLY A 51 24.25 1.42 -8.37
C GLY A 51 23.25 0.41 -8.96
N ASN A 52 23.40 -0.90 -8.72
CA ASN A 52 22.43 -1.90 -9.15
C ASN A 52 21.25 -1.99 -8.18
N THR A 53 20.08 -2.43 -8.64
CA THR A 53 19.01 -2.92 -7.75
C THR A 53 19.25 -4.40 -7.45
N PRO A 54 19.76 -4.75 -6.25
CA PRO A 54 20.10 -6.14 -5.94
C PRO A 54 18.83 -6.97 -5.76
N ILE A 55 18.83 -8.20 -6.26
CA ILE A 55 17.81 -9.20 -5.96
C ILE A 55 18.31 -10.01 -4.75
N LEU A 56 17.46 -10.20 -3.73
CA LEU A 56 17.78 -11.03 -2.57
C LEU A 56 18.16 -12.46 -3.02
N LYS A 57 19.15 -13.07 -2.39
CA LYS A 57 19.61 -14.42 -2.80
C LYS A 57 18.52 -15.46 -2.56
N VAL A 58 17.79 -15.33 -1.44
CA VAL A 58 16.59 -16.12 -1.15
C VAL A 58 15.53 -15.98 -2.25
N MET A 59 15.42 -14.81 -2.88
CA MET A 59 14.45 -14.59 -3.95
C MET A 59 14.84 -15.37 -5.21
N LYS A 60 16.10 -15.28 -5.63
CA LYS A 60 16.61 -16.07 -6.76
C LYS A 60 16.45 -17.58 -6.53
N GLU A 61 16.72 -18.04 -5.32
CA GLU A 61 16.56 -19.46 -4.96
C GLU A 61 15.09 -19.89 -5.01
N ALA A 62 14.17 -19.09 -4.47
CA ALA A 62 12.76 -19.40 -4.50
C ALA A 62 12.16 -19.35 -5.91
N GLU A 63 12.60 -18.42 -6.76
CA GLU A 63 12.22 -18.38 -8.18
C GLU A 63 12.69 -19.64 -8.91
N GLN A 64 13.93 -20.08 -8.66
CA GLN A 64 14.44 -21.32 -9.25
C GLN A 64 13.64 -22.54 -8.78
N ARG A 65 13.37 -22.65 -7.47
CA ARG A 65 12.50 -23.72 -6.93
C ARG A 65 11.13 -23.68 -7.60
N LEU A 66 10.53 -22.50 -7.78
CA LEU A 66 9.24 -22.34 -8.44
C LEU A 66 9.29 -22.84 -9.90
N VAL A 67 10.33 -22.49 -10.66
CA VAL A 67 10.53 -22.97 -12.03
C VAL A 67 10.59 -24.50 -12.08
N ASP A 68 11.29 -25.11 -11.13
CA ASP A 68 11.51 -26.56 -11.10
C ASP A 68 10.27 -27.33 -10.62
N THR A 69 9.44 -26.76 -9.74
CA THR A 69 8.36 -27.48 -9.07
C THR A 69 6.94 -27.09 -9.50
N GLN A 70 6.73 -25.93 -10.15
CA GLN A 70 5.37 -25.49 -10.50
C GLN A 70 4.76 -26.37 -11.60
N THR A 71 3.65 -27.02 -11.27
CA THR A 71 2.99 -28.00 -12.16
C THR A 71 1.91 -27.40 -13.06
N THR A 72 1.48 -26.16 -12.82
CA THR A 72 0.40 -25.52 -13.57
C THR A 72 0.52 -24.00 -13.59
N LYS A 73 -0.04 -23.39 -14.64
CA LYS A 73 -0.27 -21.95 -14.78
C LYS A 73 -1.77 -21.62 -14.81
N ALA A 74 -2.62 -22.54 -14.36
CA ALA A 74 -4.06 -22.34 -14.28
C ALA A 74 -4.40 -21.18 -13.33
N TYR A 75 -5.53 -20.53 -13.58
CA TYR A 75 -5.96 -19.36 -12.81
C TYR A 75 -6.20 -19.69 -11.33
N LEU A 76 -5.74 -18.80 -10.43
CA LEU A 76 -5.95 -18.90 -8.97
C LEU A 76 -7.28 -18.26 -8.51
N GLY A 77 -7.90 -17.44 -9.36
CA GLY A 77 -9.06 -16.62 -9.03
C GLY A 77 -8.68 -15.24 -8.46
N SER A 78 -9.68 -14.42 -8.14
CA SER A 78 -9.47 -13.00 -7.79
C SER A 78 -8.74 -12.78 -6.48
N ALA A 79 -8.69 -13.79 -5.60
CA ALA A 79 -7.93 -13.75 -4.36
C ALA A 79 -6.40 -13.91 -4.57
N GLY A 80 -5.98 -14.40 -5.74
CA GLY A 80 -4.60 -14.81 -6.00
C GLY A 80 -4.18 -16.00 -5.15
N ASP A 81 -2.89 -16.05 -4.81
CA ASP A 81 -2.33 -17.04 -3.89
C ASP A 81 -2.79 -16.72 -2.45
N LYS A 82 -3.77 -17.49 -1.97
CA LYS A 82 -4.30 -17.36 -0.61
C LYS A 82 -3.27 -17.71 0.45
N ARG A 83 -2.38 -18.66 0.15
CA ARG A 83 -1.37 -19.14 1.09
C ARG A 83 -0.28 -18.09 1.29
N PHE A 84 0.11 -17.39 0.22
CA PHE A 84 0.92 -16.17 0.33
C PHE A 84 0.32 -15.17 1.33
N ALA A 85 -0.97 -14.83 1.17
CA ALA A 85 -1.63 -13.86 2.06
C ALA A 85 -1.69 -14.37 3.50
N GLU A 86 -1.95 -15.66 3.72
CA GLU A 86 -1.93 -16.30 5.06
C GLU A 86 -0.55 -16.22 5.72
N LEU A 87 0.50 -16.58 5.00
CA LEU A 87 1.88 -16.60 5.50
C LEU A 87 2.42 -15.20 5.84
N LEU A 88 1.88 -14.16 5.20
CA LEU A 88 2.22 -12.78 5.49
C LEU A 88 1.55 -12.26 6.78
N ARG A 89 0.42 -12.84 7.21
CA ARG A 89 -0.34 -12.38 8.38
C ARG A 89 0.50 -12.26 9.65
N PRO A 90 1.30 -13.26 10.07
CA PRO A 90 2.08 -13.15 11.31
C PRO A 90 3.13 -12.04 11.27
N ILE A 91 3.67 -11.74 10.08
CA ILE A 91 4.66 -10.69 9.88
C ILE A 91 4.02 -9.31 10.01
N LEU A 92 2.90 -9.09 9.33
CA LEU A 92 2.23 -7.79 9.32
C LEU A 92 1.41 -7.57 10.60
N LEU A 93 0.57 -8.53 10.97
CA LEU A 93 -0.48 -8.40 11.99
C LEU A 93 -0.01 -8.83 13.40
N GLY A 94 1.13 -9.51 13.54
CA GLY A 94 1.61 -9.98 14.85
C GLY A 94 0.61 -10.93 15.52
N HIS A 95 0.25 -10.65 16.79
CA HIS A 95 -0.70 -11.47 17.55
C HIS A 95 -2.12 -11.44 16.97
N HIS A 96 -2.46 -10.46 16.14
CA HIS A 96 -3.76 -10.39 15.45
C HIS A 96 -3.87 -11.35 14.27
N ALA A 97 -2.81 -12.07 13.89
CA ALA A 97 -2.86 -13.00 12.77
C ALA A 97 -3.97 -14.06 12.91
N SER A 98 -4.36 -14.41 14.13
CA SER A 98 -5.47 -15.33 14.45
C SER A 98 -6.85 -14.67 14.55
N ASP A 99 -6.99 -13.34 14.40
CA ASP A 99 -8.30 -12.68 14.39
C ASP A 99 -9.03 -13.03 13.08
N GLU A 100 -10.10 -13.83 13.20
CA GLU A 100 -10.92 -14.28 12.07
C GLU A 100 -11.72 -13.14 11.40
N ARG A 101 -11.81 -11.98 12.04
CA ARG A 101 -12.38 -10.77 11.42
C ARG A 101 -11.44 -10.14 10.41
N ILE A 102 -10.15 -10.44 10.46
CA ILE A 102 -9.19 -9.89 9.50
C ILE A 102 -9.11 -10.84 8.30
N LEU A 103 -9.50 -10.38 7.12
CA LEU A 103 -9.41 -11.16 5.88
C LEU A 103 -8.43 -10.48 4.92
N GLY A 104 -7.68 -11.28 4.15
CA GLY A 104 -6.69 -10.76 3.21
C GLY A 104 -6.72 -11.45 1.85
N LEU A 105 -6.20 -10.75 0.84
CA LEU A 105 -5.97 -11.28 -0.50
C LEU A 105 -4.69 -10.69 -1.10
N GLN A 106 -4.18 -11.38 -2.12
CA GLN A 106 -3.07 -10.88 -2.94
C GLN A 106 -3.54 -9.74 -3.86
N THR A 107 -2.69 -8.75 -4.07
CA THR A 107 -2.91 -7.64 -5.01
C THR A 107 -1.69 -7.38 -5.89
N PRO A 108 -1.85 -6.71 -7.05
CA PRO A 108 -0.75 -6.21 -7.87
C PRO A 108 0.05 -5.09 -7.18
N GLY A 109 0.87 -5.44 -6.19
CA GLY A 109 1.61 -4.52 -5.33
C GLY A 109 0.72 -3.69 -4.41
N GLY A 110 1.34 -2.79 -3.63
CA GLY A 110 0.62 -1.85 -2.75
C GLY A 110 -0.31 -0.90 -3.51
N CYS A 111 0.03 -0.51 -4.75
CA CYS A 111 -0.85 0.32 -5.59
C CYS A 111 -2.18 -0.37 -5.89
N GLY A 112 -2.17 -1.68 -6.16
CA GLY A 112 -3.38 -2.48 -6.35
C GLY A 112 -4.19 -2.60 -5.06
N ALA A 113 -3.52 -2.76 -3.92
CA ALA A 113 -4.17 -2.78 -2.61
C ALA A 113 -4.86 -1.45 -2.28
N LEU A 114 -4.17 -0.32 -2.45
CA LEU A 114 -4.75 1.01 -2.27
C LEU A 114 -5.96 1.24 -3.17
N ARG A 115 -5.85 0.93 -4.46
CA ARG A 115 -6.98 1.08 -5.39
C ARG A 115 -8.19 0.25 -4.95
N LEU A 116 -8.00 -1.01 -4.54
CA LEU A 116 -9.10 -1.83 -4.03
C LEU A 116 -9.67 -1.32 -2.70
N GLY A 117 -8.81 -0.85 -1.78
CA GLY A 117 -9.25 -0.24 -0.52
C GLY A 117 -10.15 0.96 -0.78
N PHE A 118 -9.74 1.87 -1.67
CA PHE A 118 -10.55 3.03 -2.04
C PHE A 118 -11.84 2.67 -2.82
N GLU A 119 -11.82 1.63 -3.65
CA GLU A 119 -13.04 1.09 -4.27
C GLU A 119 -14.04 0.56 -3.23
N LEU A 120 -13.55 -0.15 -2.22
CA LEU A 120 -14.38 -0.64 -1.11
C LEU A 120 -14.99 0.52 -0.32
N ILE A 121 -14.15 1.52 0.02
CA ILE A 121 -14.60 2.75 0.69
C ILE A 121 -15.68 3.46 -0.13
N ALA A 122 -15.44 3.71 -1.41
CA ALA A 122 -16.40 4.39 -2.28
C ALA A 122 -17.70 3.60 -2.47
N THR A 123 -17.63 2.27 -2.39
CA THR A 123 -18.81 1.38 -2.41
C THR A 123 -19.64 1.52 -1.13
N ALA A 124 -18.98 1.59 0.04
CA ALA A 124 -19.65 1.66 1.33
C ALA A 124 -20.13 3.08 1.68
N ASN A 125 -19.29 4.09 1.43
CA ASN A 125 -19.56 5.49 1.68
C ASN A 125 -18.97 6.35 0.53
N PRO A 126 -19.74 6.65 -0.52
CA PRO A 126 -19.26 7.46 -1.64
C PRO A 126 -19.03 8.94 -1.30
N GLN A 127 -19.43 9.38 -0.10
CA GLN A 127 -19.22 10.74 0.39
C GLN A 127 -18.03 10.86 1.34
N ALA A 128 -17.36 9.74 1.67
CA ALA A 128 -16.20 9.75 2.54
C ALA A 128 -15.11 10.68 1.98
N ARG A 129 -14.50 11.47 2.86
CA ARG A 129 -13.32 12.26 2.54
C ARG A 129 -12.08 11.52 3.01
N VAL A 130 -10.98 11.64 2.27
CA VAL A 130 -9.70 11.00 2.60
C VAL A 130 -8.74 12.08 3.08
N LEU A 131 -8.39 12.04 4.37
CA LEU A 131 -7.41 12.94 4.97
C LEU A 131 -6.00 12.46 4.62
N VAL A 132 -5.21 13.35 4.03
CA VAL A 132 -3.86 13.06 3.52
C VAL A 132 -2.85 14.07 4.04
N GLY A 133 -1.83 13.57 4.73
CA GLY A 133 -0.69 14.39 5.16
C GLY A 133 0.16 14.81 3.98
N THR A 134 0.51 16.09 3.90
CA THR A 134 1.29 16.65 2.79
C THR A 134 2.71 17.04 3.23
N PRO A 135 3.75 16.72 2.44
CA PRO A 135 3.70 15.92 1.21
C PRO A 135 3.43 14.43 1.49
N THR A 136 2.99 13.68 0.48
CA THR A 136 2.82 12.21 0.52
C THR A 136 3.36 11.59 -0.79
N TRP A 137 3.32 10.26 -0.92
CA TRP A 137 3.57 9.58 -2.19
C TRP A 137 2.70 10.19 -3.31
N PRO A 138 3.30 10.69 -4.41
CA PRO A 138 2.58 11.44 -5.46
C PRO A 138 1.42 10.69 -6.12
N ASN A 139 1.37 9.36 -6.00
CA ASN A 139 0.31 8.55 -6.57
C ASN A 139 -0.89 8.35 -5.63
N HIS A 140 -0.86 8.79 -4.37
CA HIS A 140 -2.06 8.80 -3.51
C HIS A 140 -3.21 9.62 -4.11
N PRO A 141 -3.02 10.92 -4.47
CA PRO A 141 -4.11 11.72 -5.04
C PRO A 141 -4.76 11.14 -6.31
N PRO A 142 -4.02 10.70 -7.36
CA PRO A 142 -4.67 10.14 -8.53
C PRO A 142 -5.45 8.84 -8.23
N ILE A 143 -4.97 7.99 -7.31
CA ILE A 143 -5.73 6.80 -6.90
C ILE A 143 -7.03 7.19 -6.19
N ILE A 144 -6.99 8.13 -5.24
CA ILE A 144 -8.18 8.62 -4.51
C ILE A 144 -9.20 9.21 -5.51
N ASN A 145 -8.74 10.14 -6.36
CA ASN A 145 -9.59 10.83 -7.34
C ASN A 145 -10.19 9.86 -8.37
N SER A 146 -9.49 8.78 -8.70
CA SER A 146 -9.93 7.80 -9.69
C SER A 146 -11.15 6.97 -9.27
N VAL A 147 -11.52 7.01 -7.98
CA VAL A 147 -12.79 6.47 -7.44
C VAL A 147 -13.75 7.57 -6.96
N ARG A 148 -13.46 8.84 -7.30
CA ARG A 148 -14.27 10.03 -7.00
C ARG A 148 -14.42 10.38 -5.51
N LEU A 149 -13.57 9.83 -4.66
CA LEU A 149 -13.49 10.28 -3.27
C LEU A 149 -12.80 11.66 -3.19
N GLN A 150 -13.20 12.47 -2.22
CA GLN A 150 -12.60 13.79 -2.00
C GLN A 150 -11.34 13.65 -1.13
N GLN A 151 -10.22 14.21 -1.57
CA GLN A 151 -9.03 14.36 -0.73
C GLN A 151 -9.10 15.65 0.11
N ILE A 152 -8.68 15.57 1.37
CA ILE A 152 -8.52 16.69 2.30
C ILE A 152 -7.08 16.70 2.79
N ASP A 153 -6.36 17.76 2.48
CA ASP A 153 -4.94 17.88 2.82
C ASP A 153 -4.75 18.46 4.22
N TYR A 154 -3.74 17.97 4.92
CA TYR A 154 -3.19 18.63 6.11
C TYR A 154 -1.65 18.69 6.04
N PRO A 155 -1.00 19.68 6.68
CA PRO A 155 0.46 19.73 6.76
C PRO A 155 1.01 18.55 7.58
N TYR A 156 1.93 17.78 7.01
CA TYR A 156 2.59 16.67 7.74
C TYR A 156 4.04 16.97 8.10
N TYR A 157 4.78 17.68 7.25
CA TYR A 157 6.23 17.85 7.41
C TYR A 157 6.69 19.28 7.22
N GLU A 158 7.48 19.78 8.17
CA GLU A 158 8.14 21.07 8.10
C GLU A 158 9.57 20.91 7.60
N ARG A 159 9.79 21.14 6.30
CA ARG A 159 11.09 20.89 5.65
C ARG A 159 12.22 21.70 6.29
N GLY A 160 11.96 22.93 6.72
CA GLY A 160 12.99 23.78 7.33
C GLY A 160 13.47 23.28 8.69
N GLN A 161 12.64 22.54 9.42
CA GLN A 161 12.95 22.02 10.75
C GLN A 161 13.29 20.53 10.73
N GLY A 162 13.00 19.83 9.64
CA GLY A 162 13.18 18.38 9.56
C GLY A 162 12.24 17.62 10.49
N ALA A 163 11.05 18.16 10.76
CA ALA A 163 10.15 17.70 11.81
C ALA A 163 8.73 17.44 11.29
N ILE A 164 8.03 16.53 11.96
CA ILE A 164 6.61 16.28 11.73
C ILE A 164 5.81 17.43 12.33
N ARG A 165 4.85 17.95 11.59
CA ARG A 165 3.88 18.94 12.03
C ARG A 165 2.74 18.24 12.78
N PHE A 166 3.07 17.65 13.92
CA PHE A 166 2.20 16.71 14.60
C PHE A 166 0.91 17.37 15.12
N GLU A 167 1.00 18.60 15.62
CA GLU A 167 -0.16 19.35 16.07
C GLU A 167 -1.15 19.63 14.93
N ASP A 168 -0.65 19.95 13.73
CA ASP A 168 -1.50 20.16 12.55
C ASP A 168 -2.16 18.86 12.09
N MET A 169 -1.44 17.74 12.14
CA MET A 169 -2.00 16.42 11.85
C MET A 169 -3.14 16.08 12.81
N ILE A 170 -2.95 16.25 14.13
CA ILE A 170 -3.97 15.97 15.13
C ILE A 170 -5.18 16.91 14.95
N ALA A 171 -4.96 18.20 14.75
CA ALA A 171 -6.04 19.16 14.52
C ALA A 171 -6.89 18.80 13.28
N ALA A 172 -6.26 18.32 12.21
CA ALA A 172 -6.97 17.87 11.01
C ALA A 172 -7.82 16.62 11.28
N LEU A 173 -7.28 15.63 12.00
CA LEU A 173 -8.01 14.41 12.36
C LEU A 173 -9.17 14.71 13.33
N GLU A 174 -8.99 15.60 14.30
CA GLU A 174 -10.05 16.04 15.22
C GLU A 174 -11.16 16.82 14.49
N GLY A 175 -10.81 17.57 13.45
CA GLY A 175 -11.74 18.29 12.59
C GLY A 175 -12.48 17.44 11.56
N ALA A 176 -12.11 16.17 11.39
CA ALA A 176 -12.73 15.25 10.45
C ALA A 176 -14.16 14.83 10.87
N GLU A 177 -14.96 14.38 9.91
CA GLU A 177 -16.31 13.88 10.15
C GLU A 177 -16.28 12.36 10.37
N PRO A 178 -17.17 11.79 11.21
CA PRO A 178 -17.28 10.35 11.34
C PRO A 178 -17.48 9.65 9.99
N GLY A 179 -16.74 8.57 9.75
CA GLY A 179 -16.73 7.86 8.47
C GLY A 179 -15.79 8.44 7.41
N ASP A 180 -15.11 9.56 7.67
CA ASP A 180 -13.95 9.97 6.87
C ASP A 180 -12.78 8.98 7.07
N VAL A 181 -11.87 8.98 6.10
CA VAL A 181 -10.74 8.05 6.04
C VAL A 181 -9.47 8.77 6.47
N ALA A 182 -8.76 8.20 7.46
CA ALA A 182 -7.41 8.61 7.79
C ALA A 182 -6.41 7.77 6.98
N LEU A 183 -5.83 8.33 5.90
CA LEU A 183 -4.76 7.68 5.15
C LEU A 183 -3.42 7.92 5.85
N LEU A 184 -2.81 6.85 6.36
CA LEU A 184 -1.58 6.92 7.15
C LEU A 184 -0.50 6.02 6.55
N HIS A 185 0.75 6.48 6.57
CA HIS A 185 1.90 5.63 6.25
C HIS A 185 2.24 4.80 7.50
N GLY A 186 2.34 3.48 7.37
CA GLY A 186 2.62 2.60 8.51
C GLY A 186 4.03 2.79 9.08
N CYS A 187 5.00 3.06 8.20
CA CYS A 187 6.39 3.36 8.51
C CYS A 187 7.09 3.96 7.26
N CYS A 188 8.30 4.46 7.44
CA CYS A 188 9.16 5.02 6.39
C CYS A 188 8.41 5.99 5.47
N HIS A 189 7.79 7.02 6.05
CA HIS A 189 6.89 7.94 5.34
C HIS A 189 7.48 8.41 4.00
N ASN A 190 6.76 8.18 2.91
CA ASN A 190 7.18 8.63 1.57
C ASN A 190 6.52 9.98 1.25
N PRO A 191 7.29 11.07 1.02
CA PRO A 191 8.71 11.08 0.62
C PRO A 191 9.71 11.55 1.70
N THR A 192 9.29 11.79 2.94
CA THR A 192 10.10 12.54 3.92
C THR A 192 11.03 11.68 4.76
N GLY A 193 10.73 10.39 4.92
CA GLY A 193 11.37 9.49 5.88
C GLY A 193 11.07 9.81 7.35
N ALA A 194 10.18 10.78 7.63
CA ALA A 194 9.86 11.20 8.99
C ALA A 194 8.67 10.38 9.52
N ASP A 195 8.93 9.51 10.49
CA ASP A 195 7.94 8.61 11.08
C ASP A 195 7.46 9.09 12.45
N LEU A 196 6.20 8.80 12.75
CA LEU A 196 5.65 8.99 14.09
C LEU A 196 6.39 8.12 15.11
N ASN A 197 6.68 8.69 16.27
CA ASN A 197 7.12 7.91 17.43
C ASN A 197 5.93 7.18 18.09
N GLU A 198 6.20 6.34 19.08
CA GLU A 198 5.15 5.53 19.72
C GLU A 198 4.08 6.37 20.43
N ASP A 199 4.45 7.46 21.10
CA ASP A 199 3.52 8.34 21.80
C ASP A 199 2.61 9.07 20.80
N GLN A 200 3.17 9.53 19.69
CA GLN A 200 2.41 10.13 18.59
C GLN A 200 1.43 9.13 17.96
N TRP A 201 1.85 7.87 17.76
CA TRP A 201 0.96 6.82 17.29
C TRP A 201 -0.21 6.58 18.24
N ARG A 202 0.02 6.54 19.56
CA ARG A 202 -1.05 6.38 20.56
C ARG A 202 -2.07 7.50 20.47
N GLU A 203 -1.62 8.72 20.29
CA GLU A 203 -2.50 9.88 20.17
C GLU A 203 -3.29 9.88 18.85
N VAL A 204 -2.67 9.50 17.73
CA VAL A 204 -3.37 9.32 16.45
C VAL A 204 -4.46 8.25 16.55
N VAL A 205 -4.15 7.11 17.19
CA VAL A 205 -5.12 6.03 17.44
C VAL A 205 -6.30 6.53 18.27
N ARG A 206 -6.04 7.25 19.37
CA ARG A 206 -7.08 7.86 20.20
C ARG A 206 -8.02 8.73 19.37
N VAL A 207 -7.47 9.67 18.59
CA VAL A 207 -8.28 10.60 17.78
C VAL A 207 -9.07 9.86 16.70
N VAL A 208 -8.46 8.90 16.00
CA VAL A 208 -9.15 8.10 14.97
C VAL A 208 -10.35 7.35 15.56
N CYS A 209 -10.19 6.72 16.72
CA CYS A 209 -11.27 6.04 17.42
C CYS A 209 -12.36 7.02 17.90
N ASP A 210 -11.97 8.10 18.61
CA ASP A 210 -12.90 9.07 19.19
C ASP A 210 -13.76 9.78 18.13
N ARG A 211 -13.17 10.01 16.94
CA ARG A 211 -13.84 10.65 15.81
C ARG A 211 -14.59 9.67 14.91
N GLY A 212 -14.45 8.35 15.12
CA GLY A 212 -15.08 7.33 14.29
C GLY A 212 -14.56 7.36 12.84
N LEU A 213 -13.26 7.57 12.65
CA LEU A 213 -12.63 7.57 11.33
C LEU A 213 -12.28 6.14 10.91
N LEU A 214 -12.26 5.89 9.61
CA LEU A 214 -11.76 4.64 9.04
C LEU A 214 -10.24 4.74 8.80
N PRO A 215 -9.38 4.03 9.54
CA PRO A 215 -7.96 3.98 9.22
C PRO A 215 -7.72 3.17 7.93
N LEU A 216 -7.03 3.78 6.97
CA LEU A 216 -6.40 3.10 5.84
C LEU A 216 -4.89 3.26 5.96
N ILE A 217 -4.18 2.16 6.21
CA ILE A 217 -2.71 2.18 6.36
C ILE A 217 -2.03 1.72 5.06
N ASP A 218 -1.13 2.55 4.51
CA ASP A 218 -0.17 2.14 3.50
C ASP A 218 1.16 1.74 4.16
N ILE A 219 1.52 0.45 4.09
CA ILE A 219 2.76 -0.08 4.65
C ILE A 219 3.60 -0.79 3.58
N ALA A 220 4.40 0.01 2.88
CA ALA A 220 5.20 -0.46 1.74
C ALA A 220 6.67 -0.78 2.07
N TYR A 221 7.13 -0.46 3.28
CA TYR A 221 8.55 -0.46 3.65
C TYR A 221 8.86 -1.23 4.94
N GLN A 222 7.97 -2.09 5.41
CA GLN A 222 8.15 -2.85 6.65
C GLN A 222 9.50 -3.60 6.64
N GLY A 223 10.34 -3.32 7.63
CA GLY A 223 11.69 -3.86 7.79
C GLY A 223 12.82 -2.91 7.36
N PHE A 224 12.52 -1.81 6.67
CA PHE A 224 13.53 -0.80 6.27
C PHE A 224 13.75 0.29 7.32
N GLY A 225 12.81 0.47 8.26
CA GLY A 225 12.91 1.49 9.30
C GLY A 225 13.73 0.99 10.49
N ARG A 226 13.02 0.66 11.56
CA ARG A 226 13.61 0.16 12.82
C ARG A 226 13.67 -1.36 12.87
N GLY A 227 12.82 -2.05 12.11
CA GLY A 227 12.74 -3.51 12.09
C GLY A 227 11.34 -3.97 11.69
N LEU A 228 11.16 -5.26 11.39
CA LEU A 228 9.86 -5.77 10.92
C LEU A 228 8.73 -5.55 11.93
N ASP A 229 9.01 -5.72 13.22
CA ASP A 229 8.00 -5.61 14.28
C ASP A 229 7.78 -4.15 14.70
N GLU A 230 8.86 -3.38 14.81
CA GLU A 230 8.83 -1.97 15.16
C GLU A 230 8.16 -1.11 14.08
N ASP A 231 8.37 -1.45 12.80
CA ASP A 231 7.74 -0.78 11.66
C ASP A 231 6.23 -1.08 11.56
N ALA A 232 5.77 -2.19 12.17
CA ALA A 232 4.35 -2.54 12.24
C ALA A 232 3.66 -2.05 13.52
N PHE A 233 4.36 -1.32 14.40
CA PHE A 233 3.82 -0.86 15.69
C PHE A 233 2.48 -0.11 15.53
N GLY A 234 2.43 0.91 14.68
CA GLY A 234 1.22 1.71 14.47
C GLY A 234 0.06 0.92 13.88
N VAL A 235 0.36 -0.02 12.97
CA VAL A 235 -0.64 -0.94 12.38
C VAL A 235 -1.28 -1.79 13.48
N ARG A 236 -0.45 -2.41 14.33
CA ARG A 236 -0.92 -3.32 15.39
C ARG A 236 -1.67 -2.54 16.48
N LEU A 237 -1.21 -1.35 16.84
CA LEU A 237 -1.90 -0.47 17.79
C LEU A 237 -3.29 -0.04 17.28
N MET A 238 -3.43 0.25 15.99
CA MET A 238 -4.74 0.50 15.37
C MET A 238 -5.61 -0.75 15.36
N LEU A 239 -5.05 -1.94 15.10
CA LEU A 239 -5.81 -3.20 15.13
C LEU A 239 -6.33 -3.55 16.52
N ASP A 240 -5.62 -3.17 17.58
CA ASP A 240 -6.08 -3.32 18.97
C ASP A 240 -7.29 -2.40 19.27
N ALA A 241 -7.29 -1.18 18.75
CA ALA A 241 -8.27 -0.14 19.12
C ALA A 241 -9.47 0.01 18.17
N CYS A 242 -9.28 -0.23 16.88
CA CYS A 242 -10.29 0.00 15.85
C CYS A 242 -11.01 -1.30 15.46
N ASP A 243 -12.34 -1.25 15.39
CA ASP A 243 -13.14 -2.37 14.88
C ASP A 243 -13.14 -2.47 13.35
N GLU A 244 -12.91 -1.35 12.65
CA GLU A 244 -12.79 -1.32 11.19
C GLU A 244 -11.43 -0.75 10.76
N MET A 245 -10.80 -1.41 9.79
CA MET A 245 -9.49 -1.00 9.30
C MET A 245 -9.20 -1.61 7.93
N ILE A 246 -8.47 -0.86 7.09
CA ILE A 246 -7.92 -1.34 5.82
C ILE A 246 -6.39 -1.21 5.86
N ILE A 247 -5.68 -2.25 5.43
CA ILE A 247 -4.21 -2.25 5.36
C ILE A 247 -3.79 -2.61 3.93
N ALA A 248 -3.15 -1.67 3.25
CA ALA A 248 -2.49 -1.89 1.97
C ALA A 248 -1.01 -2.16 2.22
N GLN A 249 -0.56 -3.38 1.89
CA GLN A 249 0.82 -3.81 2.08
C GLN A 249 1.49 -4.07 0.74
N SER A 250 2.78 -3.73 0.65
CA SER A 250 3.60 -3.98 -0.55
C SER A 250 4.78 -4.88 -0.23
N CYS A 251 5.04 -5.85 -1.10
CA CYS A 251 6.25 -6.68 -1.06
C CYS A 251 7.37 -6.15 -1.98
N ASP A 252 7.11 -5.08 -2.74
CA ASP A 252 8.04 -4.54 -3.74
C ASP A 252 9.45 -4.30 -3.19
N LYS A 253 9.55 -3.80 -1.94
CA LYS A 253 10.83 -3.38 -1.34
C LYS A 253 11.40 -4.48 -0.47
N ASN A 254 10.63 -5.00 0.49
CA ASN A 254 11.11 -5.97 1.47
C ASN A 254 11.39 -7.36 0.90
N PHE A 255 10.88 -7.70 -0.29
CA PHE A 255 11.32 -8.89 -1.05
C PHE A 255 12.11 -8.53 -2.32
N SER A 256 12.34 -7.25 -2.59
CA SER A 256 12.99 -6.76 -3.83
C SER A 256 12.30 -7.19 -5.14
N VAL A 257 10.97 -7.38 -5.11
CA VAL A 257 10.14 -7.82 -6.24
C VAL A 257 9.38 -6.66 -6.91
N TYR A 258 10.07 -5.53 -7.09
CA TYR A 258 9.49 -4.27 -7.59
C TYR A 258 8.66 -4.44 -8.87
N ARG A 259 9.11 -5.29 -9.80
CA ARG A 259 8.51 -5.45 -11.13
C ARG A 259 7.47 -6.57 -11.18
N ASP A 260 7.48 -7.47 -10.21
CA ASP A 260 6.52 -8.59 -10.16
C ASP A 260 5.18 -8.18 -9.56
N ARG A 261 5.13 -6.98 -8.96
CA ARG A 261 3.92 -6.34 -8.42
C ARG A 261 3.27 -7.24 -7.38
N VAL A 262 3.98 -7.50 -6.29
CA VAL A 262 3.50 -8.35 -5.19
C VAL A 262 3.06 -7.48 -4.02
N GLY A 263 1.83 -7.66 -3.57
CA GLY A 263 1.29 -6.95 -2.40
C GLY A 263 0.05 -7.66 -1.88
N SER A 264 -0.53 -7.08 -0.84
CA SER A 264 -1.75 -7.61 -0.22
C SER A 264 -2.64 -6.50 0.32
N LEU A 265 -3.94 -6.77 0.37
CA LEU A 265 -4.92 -5.95 1.06
C LEU A 265 -5.49 -6.79 2.20
N PHE A 266 -5.47 -6.25 3.41
CA PHE A 266 -6.18 -6.81 4.57
C PHE A 266 -7.29 -5.86 4.99
N ILE A 267 -8.44 -6.42 5.37
CA ILE A 267 -9.58 -5.68 5.90
C ILE A 267 -10.03 -6.31 7.22
N LYS A 268 -10.43 -5.46 8.17
CA LYS A 268 -11.08 -5.83 9.43
C LYS A 268 -12.40 -5.07 9.52
N THR A 269 -13.44 -5.72 10.01
CA THR A 269 -14.68 -5.05 10.43
C THR A 269 -15.14 -5.59 11.79
N GLY A 270 -16.21 -5.04 12.37
CA GLY A 270 -16.68 -5.38 13.72
C GLY A 270 -17.02 -6.87 13.95
N SER A 271 -17.29 -7.65 12.90
CA SER A 271 -17.56 -9.08 13.00
C SER A 271 -16.95 -9.88 11.84
N VAL A 272 -16.87 -11.21 12.01
CA VAL A 272 -16.42 -12.12 10.94
C VAL A 272 -17.36 -12.02 9.73
N GLU A 273 -18.65 -11.88 9.98
CA GLU A 273 -19.68 -11.89 8.94
C GLU A 273 -19.64 -10.61 8.10
N THR A 274 -19.52 -9.45 8.74
CA THR A 274 -19.34 -8.17 8.05
C THR A 274 -18.03 -8.13 7.26
N SER A 275 -16.98 -8.80 7.77
CA SER A 275 -15.68 -8.87 7.09
C SER A 275 -15.76 -9.74 5.84
N LYS A 276 -16.48 -10.87 5.90
CA LYS A 276 -16.77 -11.70 4.72
C LYS A 276 -17.54 -10.93 3.66
N THR A 277 -18.55 -10.15 4.06
CA THR A 277 -19.30 -9.30 3.12
C THR A 277 -18.42 -8.25 2.46
N ALA A 278 -17.62 -7.53 3.24
CA ALA A 278 -16.67 -6.55 2.70
C ALA A 278 -15.65 -7.22 1.74
N MET A 279 -15.14 -8.41 2.10
CA MET A 279 -14.21 -9.15 1.25
C MET A 279 -14.87 -9.66 -0.04
N ALA A 280 -16.16 -9.99 -0.03
CA ALA A 280 -16.89 -10.35 -1.25
C ALA A 280 -16.94 -9.18 -2.25
N HIS A 281 -17.17 -7.94 -1.77
CA HIS A 281 -17.07 -6.74 -2.61
C HIS A 281 -15.66 -6.54 -3.15
N VAL A 282 -14.63 -6.74 -2.32
CA VAL A 282 -13.23 -6.68 -2.75
C VAL A 282 -12.95 -7.70 -3.86
N HIS A 283 -13.39 -8.95 -3.71
CA HIS A 283 -13.23 -9.99 -4.74
C HIS A 283 -13.94 -9.64 -6.04
N GLN A 284 -15.11 -9.01 -5.97
CA GLN A 284 -15.84 -8.54 -7.15
C GLN A 284 -15.02 -7.46 -7.88
N ARG A 285 -14.56 -6.43 -7.17
CA ARG A 285 -13.76 -5.34 -7.75
C ARG A 285 -12.44 -5.87 -8.33
N ALA A 286 -11.74 -6.74 -7.61
CA ALA A 286 -10.53 -7.39 -8.09
C ALA A 286 -10.76 -8.15 -9.41
N ARG A 287 -11.88 -8.87 -9.51
CA ARG A 287 -12.26 -9.60 -10.73
C ARG A 287 -12.52 -8.66 -11.91
N GLU A 288 -13.17 -7.53 -11.66
CA GLU A 288 -13.46 -6.52 -12.70
C GLU A 288 -12.21 -5.77 -13.16
N MET A 289 -11.22 -5.61 -12.28
CA MET A 289 -9.99 -4.88 -12.59
C MET A 289 -8.94 -5.74 -13.31
N TRP A 290 -8.72 -6.97 -12.85
CA TRP A 290 -7.60 -7.80 -13.34
C TRP A 290 -7.92 -9.30 -13.43
N SER A 291 -9.14 -9.73 -13.09
CA SER A 291 -9.55 -11.15 -12.99
C SER A 291 -8.81 -11.92 -11.88
N MET A 292 -7.48 -12.02 -11.95
CA MET A 292 -6.59 -12.51 -10.90
C MET A 292 -5.28 -11.71 -10.89
N PRO A 293 -4.61 -11.55 -9.72
CA PRO A 293 -3.30 -10.89 -9.67
C PRO A 293 -2.20 -11.78 -10.29
N PRO A 294 -1.04 -11.21 -10.69
CA PRO A 294 0.10 -11.97 -11.20
C PRO A 294 0.65 -12.97 -10.17
N ASP A 295 0.89 -14.21 -10.56
CA ASP A 295 1.27 -15.29 -9.63
C ASP A 295 2.77 -15.34 -9.28
N HIS A 296 3.65 -15.22 -10.27
CA HIS A 296 5.05 -15.66 -10.15
C HIS A 296 5.79 -15.09 -8.92
N GLY A 297 5.76 -13.77 -8.73
CA GLY A 297 6.41 -13.14 -7.58
C GLY A 297 5.76 -13.54 -6.25
N ALA A 298 4.42 -13.65 -6.19
CA ALA A 298 3.73 -14.03 -4.97
C ALA A 298 3.98 -15.51 -4.60
N ALA A 299 3.99 -16.41 -5.58
CA ALA A 299 4.33 -17.82 -5.39
C ALA A 299 5.78 -18.01 -4.93
N ALA A 300 6.71 -17.20 -5.45
CA ALA A 300 8.09 -17.25 -5.00
C ALA A 300 8.26 -16.67 -3.57
N VAL A 301 7.54 -15.60 -3.23
CA VAL A 301 7.47 -15.11 -1.83
C VAL A 301 6.83 -16.15 -0.90
N HIS A 302 5.77 -16.83 -1.35
CA HIS A 302 5.16 -17.94 -0.62
C HIS A 302 6.21 -19.04 -0.32
N ILE A 303 6.99 -19.49 -1.30
CA ILE A 303 8.07 -20.47 -1.08
C ILE A 303 9.03 -19.99 0.01
N ILE A 304 9.43 -18.72 0.00
CA ILE A 304 10.32 -18.14 1.03
C ILE A 304 9.66 -18.20 2.40
N LEU A 305 8.40 -17.82 2.50
CA LEU A 305 7.71 -17.70 3.78
C LEU A 305 7.27 -19.05 4.37
N GLU A 306 7.03 -20.06 3.54
CA GLU A 306 6.65 -21.40 3.97
C GLU A 306 7.83 -22.24 4.44
N ASP A 307 9.00 -22.07 3.82
CA ASP A 307 10.24 -22.75 4.21
C ASP A 307 10.92 -22.00 5.37
N PRO A 308 11.06 -22.60 6.57
CA PRO A 308 11.64 -21.91 7.72
C PRO A 308 13.09 -21.44 7.52
N GLU A 309 13.88 -22.15 6.71
CA GLU A 309 15.26 -21.78 6.44
C GLU A 309 15.33 -20.58 5.50
N LEU A 310 14.55 -20.59 4.41
CA LEU A 310 14.45 -19.44 3.50
C LEU A 310 13.88 -18.22 4.21
N HIS A 311 12.86 -18.40 5.06
CA HIS A 311 12.28 -17.32 5.84
C HIS A 311 13.31 -16.67 6.77
N ALA A 312 14.10 -17.46 7.50
CA ALA A 312 15.16 -16.94 8.38
C ALA A 312 16.26 -16.21 7.60
N ARG A 313 16.66 -16.74 6.43
CA ARG A 313 17.64 -16.09 5.54
C ARG A 313 17.09 -14.79 4.97
N TRP A 314 15.81 -14.74 4.57
CA TRP A 314 15.16 -13.51 4.11
C TRP A 314 15.20 -12.41 5.16
N ARG A 315 14.83 -12.72 6.42
CA ARG A 315 14.91 -11.75 7.52
C ARG A 315 16.34 -11.23 7.71
N SER A 316 17.32 -12.11 7.60
CA SER A 316 18.75 -11.75 7.70
C SER A 316 19.18 -10.85 6.55
N GLU A 317 18.80 -11.16 5.32
CA GLU A 317 19.14 -10.35 4.14
C GLU A 317 18.43 -8.98 4.14
N LEU A 318 17.17 -8.91 4.58
CA LEU A 318 16.40 -7.67 4.66
C LEU A 318 17.01 -6.68 5.67
N THR A 319 17.55 -7.21 6.78
CA THR A 319 18.13 -6.40 7.86
C THR A 319 19.63 -6.18 7.71
N ALA A 320 20.28 -6.82 6.73
CA ALA A 320 21.68 -6.64 6.44
C ALA A 320 21.91 -5.23 5.86
N ARG A 321 22.58 -4.39 6.65
CA ARG A 321 22.98 -3.03 6.25
C ARG A 321 24.34 -3.01 5.57
#